data_AF-A0A1V5RLK7-F1
#
_entry.id   AF-A0A1V5RLK7-F1
#
_cell.length_a   1.000
_cell.length_b   1.000
_cell.length_c   1.000
_cell.angle_alpha   90.00
_cell.angle_beta   90.00
_cell.angle_gamma   90.00
#
_symmetry.space_group_name_H-M   'P 1'
#
loop_
_entity.id
_entity.type
_entity.pdbx_description
1 polymer ?
#
loop_
_entity_poly.entity_id
_entity_poly.type
_entity_poly.pdbx_seq_one_letter_code
_entity_poly.pdbx_strand_id
1 'polypeptide(L)'
;MLAIILATSCVSYVDLSSTDAYLRRGQYTKAYDSLKNSLEHLVAAQGPLIASYDLGMLARLTGDWKHSNELLSDAERRIQDAYTKSITASLASFVVNDNTKEYGGESYEDIYLNLFKALNYLHLGQYESSLVEIRRMIEKQSVLQDRYEQQANQARRYASTNHIRQTDLPAQATSFTTSALANYLGVIIAAHLGEQSTLDYSFNQIHHAFETQTKLYPFPIPESVETLKSENRDSVHLIAFTGRFPVKEERMDFISISPTNVTRIAYPVLRPIPSAITSIRVRVDGKVITTLEKIESFSLVAEDAFQSKSSLLYAKATMRAISKELGIGIWDAISKDKDGKRSAFAEVLGFAFRVGKELSESADLRSTHYLPAEAWVGTLDLEPGSYTIEVEYLNRIGQVLHTERFMETIDPTTINLLESYSPL
;
A
#
# COMPACT_ATOMS: atom_id res chain seq x y z
N MET A 1 20.24 -18.94 40.43
CA MET A 1 20.09 -19.33 39.02
C MET A 1 19.17 -18.31 38.37
N LEU A 2 19.74 -17.31 37.70
CA LEU A 2 19.00 -16.20 37.10
C LEU A 2 18.37 -16.73 35.80
N ALA A 3 17.06 -16.98 35.81
CA ALA A 3 16.34 -17.34 34.59
C ALA A 3 16.16 -16.07 33.76
N ILE A 4 17.01 -15.89 32.75
CA ILE A 4 16.79 -14.91 31.68
C ILE A 4 15.61 -15.44 30.87
N ILE A 5 14.42 -14.95 31.19
CA ILE A 5 13.26 -15.09 30.32
C ILE A 5 13.53 -14.13 29.15
N LEU A 6 13.98 -14.67 28.02
CA LEU A 6 13.94 -13.98 26.74
C LEU A 6 12.47 -13.71 26.42
N ALA A 7 11.97 -12.56 26.85
CA ALA A 7 10.72 -12.02 26.36
C ALA A 7 10.94 -11.75 24.87
N THR A 8 10.48 -12.66 24.01
CA THR A 8 10.34 -12.40 22.59
C THR A 8 9.39 -11.23 22.47
N SER A 9 9.96 -10.05 22.23
CA SER A 9 9.22 -8.87 21.81
C SER A 9 8.23 -9.31 20.73
N CYS A 10 6.95 -8.98 20.90
CA CYS A 10 5.93 -9.09 19.86
C CYS A 10 6.29 -8.14 18.71
N VAL A 11 7.35 -8.48 17.98
CA VAL A 11 7.72 -7.85 16.73
C VAL A 11 6.83 -8.53 15.70
N SER A 12 6.21 -7.76 14.82
CA SER A 12 5.47 -8.25 13.65
C SER A 12 6.34 -9.06 12.66
N TYR A 13 7.50 -9.56 13.10
CA TYR A 13 8.45 -10.27 12.26
C TYR A 13 7.88 -11.61 11.81
N VAL A 14 7.96 -11.83 10.51
CA VAL A 14 7.68 -13.11 9.86
C VAL A 14 8.86 -13.41 8.96
N ASP A 15 9.40 -14.63 9.03
CA ASP A 15 10.44 -15.05 8.10
C ASP A 15 9.81 -15.39 6.74
N LEU A 16 9.98 -14.47 5.79
CA LEU A 16 9.50 -14.59 4.41
C LEU A 16 10.62 -14.97 3.43
N SER A 17 11.82 -15.32 3.92
CA SER A 17 13.01 -15.54 3.10
C SER A 17 12.83 -16.62 2.02
N SER A 18 12.09 -17.69 2.35
CA SER A 18 11.78 -18.78 1.42
C SER A 18 10.82 -18.32 0.32
N THR A 19 9.77 -17.60 0.70
CA THR A 19 8.80 -17.04 -0.25
C THR A 19 9.47 -16.04 -1.19
N ASP A 20 10.28 -15.13 -0.65
CA ASP A 20 11.09 -14.17 -1.42
C ASP A 20 12.06 -14.87 -2.39
N ALA A 21 12.67 -15.99 -1.97
CA ALA A 21 13.59 -16.75 -2.82
C ALA A 21 12.88 -17.41 -4.00
N TYR A 22 11.65 -17.92 -3.81
CA TYR A 22 10.85 -18.45 -4.91
C TYR A 22 10.37 -17.34 -5.85
N LEU A 23 9.90 -16.21 -5.29
CA LEU A 23 9.44 -15.06 -6.07
C LEU A 23 10.54 -14.52 -6.98
N ARG A 24 11.77 -14.33 -6.46
CA ARG A 24 12.94 -13.88 -7.24
C ARG A 24 13.36 -14.81 -8.38
N ARG A 25 12.92 -16.06 -8.35
CA ARG A 25 13.22 -17.08 -9.38
C ARG A 25 12.06 -17.30 -10.35
N GLY A 26 11.00 -16.48 -10.28
CA GLY A 26 9.77 -16.67 -11.07
C GLY A 26 8.97 -17.92 -10.68
N GLN A 27 9.24 -18.53 -9.51
CA GLN A 27 8.57 -19.75 -9.05
C GLN A 27 7.29 -19.39 -8.26
N TYR A 28 6.35 -18.72 -8.92
CA TYR A 28 5.19 -18.10 -8.28
C TYR A 28 4.31 -19.09 -7.49
N THR A 29 4.04 -20.28 -8.01
CA THR A 29 3.28 -21.32 -7.29
C THR A 29 3.98 -21.72 -5.99
N LYS A 30 5.31 -21.89 -6.00
CA LYS A 30 6.07 -22.22 -4.79
C LYS A 30 6.12 -21.06 -3.81
N ALA A 31 6.15 -19.82 -4.28
CA ALA A 31 6.05 -18.64 -3.43
C ALA A 31 4.69 -18.61 -2.72
N TYR A 32 3.60 -18.82 -3.46
CA TYR A 32 2.25 -18.92 -2.90
C TYR A 32 2.14 -20.03 -1.85
N ASP A 33 2.58 -21.25 -2.16
CA ASP A 33 2.54 -22.38 -1.25
C ASP A 33 3.41 -22.16 0.00
N SER A 34 4.59 -21.55 -0.17
CA SER A 34 5.48 -21.18 0.94
C SER A 34 4.78 -20.21 1.90
N LEU A 35 4.15 -19.16 1.40
CA LEU A 35 3.41 -18.20 2.23
C LEU A 35 2.22 -18.88 2.93
N LYS A 36 1.45 -19.67 2.18
CA LYS A 36 0.29 -20.41 2.69
C LYS A 36 0.66 -21.38 3.81
N ASN A 37 1.80 -22.05 3.70
CA ASN A 37 2.29 -22.95 4.77
C ASN A 37 2.70 -22.19 6.04
N SER A 38 3.06 -20.91 5.92
CA SER A 38 3.36 -20.02 7.05
C SER A 38 2.14 -19.20 7.53
N LEU A 39 0.93 -19.47 7.01
CA LEU A 39 -0.24 -18.62 7.21
C LEU A 39 -0.59 -18.40 8.68
N GLU A 40 -0.50 -19.43 9.51
CA GLU A 40 -0.82 -19.33 10.94
C GLU A 40 0.13 -18.35 11.66
N HIS A 41 1.43 -18.42 11.35
CA HIS A 41 2.44 -17.49 11.85
C HIS A 41 2.24 -16.07 11.30
N LEU A 42 1.93 -15.95 10.01
CA LEU A 42 1.66 -14.67 9.37
C LEU A 42 0.45 -13.98 10.00
N VAL A 43 -0.67 -14.69 10.18
CA VAL A 43 -1.87 -14.15 10.82
C VAL A 43 -1.59 -13.74 12.26
N ALA A 44 -0.80 -14.53 13.00
CA ALA A 44 -0.46 -14.19 14.38
C ALA A 44 0.41 -12.92 14.50
N ALA A 45 1.36 -12.73 13.59
CA ALA A 45 2.32 -11.61 13.64
C ALA A 45 1.84 -10.33 12.92
N GLN A 46 1.19 -10.49 11.77
CA GLN A 46 0.80 -9.41 10.86
C GLN A 46 -0.71 -9.17 10.83
N GLY A 47 -1.50 -10.17 11.23
CA GLY A 47 -2.95 -10.10 11.20
C GLY A 47 -3.54 -10.64 9.90
N PRO A 48 -4.85 -10.94 9.90
CA PRO A 48 -5.52 -11.61 8.79
C PRO A 48 -5.69 -10.72 7.55
N LEU A 49 -5.72 -9.39 7.71
CA LEU A 49 -5.78 -8.46 6.58
C LEU A 49 -4.55 -8.62 5.68
N ILE A 50 -3.35 -8.54 6.25
CA ILE A 50 -2.09 -8.66 5.50
C ILE A 50 -1.96 -10.05 4.91
N ALA A 51 -2.33 -11.08 5.65
CA ALA A 51 -2.32 -12.44 5.13
C ALA A 51 -3.21 -12.62 3.88
N SER A 52 -4.45 -12.11 3.91
CA SER A 52 -5.34 -12.14 2.75
C SER A 52 -4.80 -11.30 1.59
N TYR A 53 -4.25 -10.12 1.87
CA TYR A 53 -3.69 -9.24 0.85
C TYR A 53 -2.49 -9.90 0.15
N ASP A 54 -1.50 -10.35 0.91
CA ASP A 54 -0.27 -10.94 0.38
C ASP A 54 -0.53 -12.24 -0.38
N LEU A 55 -1.43 -13.09 0.12
CA LEU A 55 -1.88 -14.27 -0.62
C LEU A 55 -2.62 -13.88 -1.91
N GLY A 56 -3.42 -12.81 -1.88
CA GLY A 56 -4.12 -12.30 -3.07
C GLY A 56 -3.14 -11.83 -4.14
N MET A 57 -2.10 -11.10 -3.74
CA MET A 57 -1.02 -10.68 -4.63
C MET A 57 -0.22 -11.87 -5.17
N LEU A 58 0.09 -12.89 -4.37
CA LEU A 58 0.78 -14.07 -4.89
C LEU A 58 -0.09 -14.95 -5.78
N ALA A 59 -1.38 -15.13 -5.47
CA ALA A 59 -2.34 -15.89 -6.29
C ALA A 59 -2.50 -15.29 -7.69
N ARG A 60 -2.39 -13.95 -7.79
CA ARG A 60 -2.37 -13.28 -9.08
C ARG A 60 -1.21 -13.76 -9.94
N LEU A 61 -0.01 -13.83 -9.37
CA LEU A 61 1.20 -14.21 -10.11
C LEU A 61 1.16 -15.68 -10.54
N THR A 62 0.29 -16.51 -9.95
CA THR A 62 0.05 -17.89 -10.42
C THR A 62 -0.99 -17.99 -11.54
N GLY A 63 -1.57 -16.87 -11.99
CA GLY A 63 -2.66 -16.83 -12.96
C GLY A 63 -4.04 -17.14 -12.39
N ASP A 64 -4.17 -17.27 -11.06
CA ASP A 64 -5.47 -17.52 -10.41
C ASP A 64 -6.14 -16.19 -10.02
N TRP A 65 -6.54 -15.45 -11.04
CA TRP A 65 -7.12 -14.11 -10.94
C TRP A 65 -8.42 -14.09 -10.12
N LYS A 66 -9.20 -15.16 -10.21
CA LYS A 66 -10.46 -15.30 -9.47
C LYS A 66 -10.18 -15.45 -7.98
N HIS A 67 -9.31 -16.38 -7.60
CA HIS A 67 -8.94 -16.57 -6.19
C HIS A 67 -8.23 -15.34 -5.62
N SER A 68 -7.39 -14.69 -6.43
CA SER A 68 -6.78 -13.40 -6.08
C SER A 68 -7.86 -12.36 -5.73
N ASN A 69 -8.92 -12.22 -6.54
CA ASN A 69 -10.03 -11.32 -6.24
C ASN A 69 -10.80 -11.67 -4.97
N GLU A 70 -11.00 -12.96 -4.67
CA GLU A 70 -11.65 -13.40 -3.43
C GLU A 70 -10.83 -12.98 -2.19
N LEU A 71 -9.51 -13.20 -2.24
CA LEU A 71 -8.58 -12.84 -1.17
C LEU A 71 -8.44 -11.32 -0.99
N LEU A 72 -8.31 -10.56 -2.09
CA LEU A 72 -8.25 -9.11 -2.04
C LEU A 72 -9.59 -8.50 -1.56
N SER A 73 -10.73 -9.11 -1.90
CA SER A 73 -12.02 -8.66 -1.37
C SER A 73 -12.18 -8.93 0.13
N ASP A 74 -11.59 -10.01 0.65
CA ASP A 74 -11.51 -10.25 2.10
C ASP A 74 -10.64 -9.20 2.80
N ALA A 75 -9.48 -8.87 2.22
CA ALA A 75 -8.62 -7.80 2.73
C ALA A 75 -9.34 -6.43 2.73
N GLU A 76 -10.03 -6.09 1.64
CA GLU A 76 -10.82 -4.86 1.52
C GLU A 76 -11.92 -4.76 2.60
N ARG A 77 -12.65 -5.86 2.84
CA ARG A 77 -13.67 -5.91 3.89
C ARG A 77 -13.07 -5.66 5.28
N ARG A 78 -11.90 -6.24 5.57
CA ARG A 78 -11.20 -6.04 6.84
C ARG A 78 -10.74 -4.60 7.03
N ILE A 79 -10.28 -3.94 5.95
CA ILE A 79 -9.97 -2.51 5.97
C ILE A 79 -11.22 -1.70 6.34
N GLN A 80 -12.36 -1.98 5.71
CA GLN A 80 -13.64 -1.30 5.98
C GLN A 80 -14.16 -1.53 7.42
N ASP A 81 -14.06 -2.75 7.92
CA ASP A 81 -14.47 -3.10 9.29
C ASP A 81 -13.58 -2.40 10.33
N ALA A 82 -12.26 -2.41 10.12
CA ALA A 82 -11.31 -1.71 10.97
C ALA A 82 -11.54 -0.19 10.94
N TYR A 83 -11.86 0.37 9.77
CA TYR A 83 -12.22 1.78 9.62
C TYR A 83 -13.46 2.14 10.45
N THR A 84 -14.53 1.36 10.34
CA THR A 84 -15.79 1.58 11.10
C THR A 84 -15.57 1.56 12.61
N LYS A 85 -14.74 0.63 13.10
CA LYS A 85 -14.32 0.58 14.51
C LYS A 85 -13.52 1.81 14.93
N SER A 86 -12.65 2.33 14.04
CA SER A 86 -11.76 3.46 14.33
C SER A 86 -12.46 4.83 14.40
N ILE A 87 -13.53 5.07 13.61
CA ILE A 87 -14.31 6.32 13.65
C ILE A 87 -15.01 6.49 15.00
N THR A 88 -15.35 5.39 15.66
CA THR A 88 -15.97 5.39 17.00
C THR A 88 -14.92 5.62 18.11
N ALA A 89 -13.62 5.61 17.78
CA ALA A 89 -12.54 5.79 18.76
C ALA A 89 -12.29 7.28 19.05
N SER A 90 -12.51 7.66 20.32
CA SER A 90 -12.35 9.01 20.85
C SER A 90 -10.88 9.43 21.07
N LEU A 91 -10.65 10.60 21.69
CA LEU A 91 -9.34 11.12 22.13
C LEU A 91 -8.48 10.11 22.92
N ALA A 92 -9.06 9.02 23.43
CA ALA A 92 -8.35 7.90 24.05
C ALA A 92 -7.36 7.17 23.11
N SER A 93 -7.54 7.25 21.79
CA SER A 93 -6.66 6.56 20.83
C SER A 93 -5.20 7.03 20.85
N PHE A 94 -4.92 8.21 21.40
CA PHE A 94 -3.57 8.78 21.55
C PHE A 94 -2.77 8.14 22.69
N VAL A 95 -3.45 7.61 23.71
CA VAL A 95 -2.81 7.00 24.89
C VAL A 95 -2.61 5.50 24.71
N VAL A 96 -3.36 4.86 23.81
CA VAL A 96 -3.24 3.44 23.48
C VAL A 96 -2.13 3.22 22.44
N ASN A 97 -1.33 2.16 22.63
CA ASN A 97 -0.32 1.74 21.65
C ASN A 97 -1.00 1.22 20.37
N ASP A 98 -0.52 1.62 19.20
CA ASP A 98 -1.12 1.21 17.91
C ASP A 98 -0.93 -0.29 17.64
N ASN A 99 0.08 -0.94 18.24
CA ASN A 99 0.27 -2.39 18.19
C ASN A 99 -0.86 -3.19 18.87
N THR A 100 -1.61 -2.59 19.81
CA THR A 100 -2.74 -3.27 20.46
C THR A 100 -4.05 -3.13 19.67
N LYS A 101 -4.03 -2.37 18.57
CA LYS A 101 -5.19 -2.19 17.70
C LYS A 101 -5.14 -3.20 16.55
N GLU A 102 -6.32 -3.59 16.08
CA GLU A 102 -6.45 -4.32 14.81
C GLU A 102 -5.82 -3.49 13.69
N TYR A 103 -5.03 -4.13 12.82
CA TYR A 103 -4.40 -3.45 11.70
C TYR A 103 -5.47 -2.99 10.70
N GLY A 104 -5.55 -1.69 10.46
CA GLY A 104 -6.59 -1.10 9.61
C GLY A 104 -6.22 -0.89 8.15
N GLY A 105 -5.02 -1.33 7.74
CA GLY A 105 -4.47 -1.03 6.42
C GLY A 105 -3.85 0.37 6.32
N GLU A 106 -2.96 0.54 5.36
CA GLU A 106 -2.48 1.84 4.90
C GLU A 106 -3.31 2.37 3.73
N SER A 107 -3.30 3.70 3.55
CA SER A 107 -4.00 4.36 2.44
C SER A 107 -3.61 3.81 1.07
N TYR A 108 -2.32 3.56 0.86
CA TYR A 108 -1.83 2.98 -0.39
C TYR A 108 -2.25 1.51 -0.57
N GLU A 109 -2.38 0.73 0.52
CA GLU A 109 -2.87 -0.65 0.46
C GLU A 109 -4.34 -0.65 0.02
N ASP A 110 -5.16 0.20 0.64
CA ASP A 110 -6.59 0.29 0.33
C ASP A 110 -6.86 0.75 -1.11
N ILE A 111 -6.07 1.71 -1.61
CA ILE A 111 -6.18 2.21 -2.98
C ILE A 111 -5.70 1.14 -3.99
N TYR A 112 -4.46 0.64 -3.85
CA TYR A 112 -3.87 -0.24 -4.87
C TYR A 112 -4.48 -1.63 -4.89
N LEU A 113 -5.15 -2.06 -3.82
CA LEU A 113 -5.94 -3.27 -3.83
C LEU A 113 -6.97 -3.28 -4.97
N ASN A 114 -7.69 -2.18 -5.19
CA ASN A 114 -8.69 -2.10 -6.27
C ASN A 114 -8.03 -2.07 -7.66
N LEU A 115 -6.83 -1.50 -7.79
CA LEU A 115 -6.05 -1.57 -9.04
C LEU A 115 -5.77 -3.02 -9.43
N PHE A 116 -5.27 -3.84 -8.50
CA PHE A 116 -4.97 -5.25 -8.79
C PHE A 116 -6.24 -6.09 -8.99
N LYS A 117 -7.34 -5.75 -8.33
CA LYS A 117 -8.65 -6.36 -8.64
C LYS A 117 -9.14 -6.01 -10.04
N ALA A 118 -8.95 -4.77 -10.49
CA ALA A 118 -9.28 -4.34 -11.85
C ALA A 118 -8.48 -5.13 -12.89
N LEU A 119 -7.17 -5.30 -12.68
CA LEU A 119 -6.31 -6.12 -13.53
C LEU A 119 -6.74 -7.59 -13.54
N ASN A 120 -7.10 -8.16 -12.38
CA ASN A 120 -7.68 -9.51 -12.32
C ASN A 120 -8.96 -9.63 -13.16
N TYR A 121 -9.87 -8.67 -13.04
CA TYR A 121 -11.12 -8.68 -13.81
C TYR A 121 -10.86 -8.52 -15.32
N LEU A 122 -9.85 -7.76 -15.73
CA LEU A 122 -9.41 -7.69 -17.14
C LEU A 122 -8.99 -9.06 -17.66
N HIS A 123 -8.12 -9.78 -16.92
CA HIS A 123 -7.70 -11.13 -17.29
C HIS A 123 -8.84 -12.16 -17.30
N LEU A 124 -9.94 -11.89 -16.58
CA LEU A 124 -11.15 -12.70 -16.59
C LEU A 124 -12.14 -12.30 -17.70
N GLY A 125 -11.83 -11.31 -18.53
CA GLY A 125 -12.75 -10.76 -19.55
C GLY A 125 -13.95 -10.02 -18.96
N GLN A 126 -13.88 -9.60 -17.69
CA GLN A 126 -14.97 -8.95 -16.95
C GLN A 126 -14.75 -7.43 -16.92
N TYR A 127 -14.84 -6.79 -18.09
CA TYR A 127 -14.44 -5.40 -18.30
C TYR A 127 -15.25 -4.40 -17.47
N GLU A 128 -16.57 -4.59 -17.34
CA GLU A 128 -17.43 -3.73 -16.51
C GLU A 128 -17.05 -3.83 -15.03
N SER A 129 -16.75 -5.05 -14.57
CA SER A 129 -16.29 -5.27 -13.18
C SER A 129 -14.93 -4.63 -12.95
N SER A 130 -14.04 -4.69 -13.94
CA SER A 130 -12.76 -3.97 -13.90
C SER A 130 -12.95 -2.46 -13.76
N LEU A 131 -13.83 -1.87 -14.58
CA LEU A 131 -14.12 -0.44 -14.52
C LEU A 131 -14.73 -0.02 -13.17
N VAL A 132 -15.56 -0.87 -12.56
CA VAL A 132 -16.09 -0.63 -11.21
C VAL A 132 -14.96 -0.54 -10.17
N GLU A 133 -13.96 -1.42 -10.24
CA GLU A 133 -12.83 -1.37 -9.31
C GLU A 133 -11.94 -0.14 -9.54
N ILE A 134 -11.72 0.27 -10.80
CA ILE A 134 -11.04 1.55 -11.10
C ILE A 134 -11.82 2.74 -10.51
N ARG A 135 -13.14 2.77 -10.66
CA ARG A 135 -13.99 3.83 -10.07
C ARG A 135 -13.92 3.84 -8.54
N ARG A 136 -13.93 2.67 -7.89
CA ARG A 136 -13.77 2.56 -6.43
C ARG A 136 -12.42 3.06 -5.97
N MET A 137 -11.34 2.78 -6.71
CA MET A 137 -10.01 3.31 -6.41
C MET A 137 -10.02 4.85 -6.41
N ILE A 138 -10.61 5.44 -7.45
CA ILE A 138 -10.72 6.91 -7.59
C ILE A 138 -11.59 7.51 -6.47
N GLU A 139 -12.69 6.86 -6.11
CA GLU A 139 -13.54 7.27 -4.98
C GLU A 139 -12.78 7.22 -3.65
N LYS A 140 -12.01 6.15 -3.40
CA LYS A 140 -11.18 6.05 -2.18
C LYS A 140 -10.12 7.14 -2.10
N GLN A 141 -9.53 7.53 -3.23
CA GLN A 141 -8.56 8.63 -3.28
C GLN A 141 -9.18 9.94 -2.79
N SER A 142 -10.44 10.24 -3.12
CA SER A 142 -11.12 11.45 -2.64
C SER A 142 -11.48 11.37 -1.15
N VAL A 143 -11.96 10.21 -0.66
CA VAL A 143 -12.34 10.02 0.75
C VAL A 143 -11.14 10.11 1.71
N LEU A 144 -9.96 9.70 1.26
CA LEU A 144 -8.74 9.79 2.07
C LEU A 144 -8.34 11.23 2.38
N GLN A 145 -8.74 12.20 1.53
CA GLN A 145 -8.52 13.63 1.75
C GLN A 145 -9.12 14.11 3.05
N ASP A 146 -10.42 13.93 3.18
CA ASP A 146 -11.17 14.36 4.35
C ASP A 146 -10.66 13.67 5.63
N ARG A 147 -10.21 12.42 5.51
CA ARG A 147 -9.72 11.62 6.64
C ARG A 147 -8.50 12.22 7.30
N TYR A 148 -7.45 12.54 6.54
CA TYR A 148 -6.21 13.06 7.13
C TYR A 148 -6.41 14.45 7.74
N GLU A 149 -7.24 15.29 7.13
CA GLU A 149 -7.60 16.59 7.69
C GLU A 149 -8.27 16.44 9.07
N GLN A 150 -9.25 15.53 9.18
CA GLN A 150 -9.91 15.24 10.44
C GLN A 150 -8.94 14.70 11.50
N GLN A 151 -8.05 13.77 11.14
CA GLN A 151 -7.09 13.19 12.08
C GLN A 151 -6.09 14.23 12.62
N ALA A 152 -5.60 15.14 11.78
CA ALA A 152 -4.72 16.20 12.25
C ALA A 152 -5.44 17.23 13.12
N ASN A 153 -6.71 17.54 12.80
CA ASN A 153 -7.55 18.38 13.65
C ASN A 153 -7.76 17.75 15.04
N GLN A 154 -7.97 16.43 15.10
CA GLN A 154 -8.06 15.70 16.38
C GLN A 154 -6.76 15.74 17.17
N ALA A 155 -5.61 15.54 16.51
CA ALA A 155 -4.29 15.65 17.15
C ALA A 155 -4.04 17.06 17.72
N ARG A 156 -4.39 18.11 16.96
CA ARG A 156 -4.30 19.51 17.42
C ARG A 156 -5.16 19.76 18.65
N ARG A 157 -6.42 19.29 18.65
CA ARG A 157 -7.33 19.42 19.80
C ARG A 157 -6.78 18.71 21.03
N TYR A 158 -6.29 17.47 20.89
CA TYR A 158 -5.69 16.74 22.00
C TYR A 158 -4.48 17.48 22.58
N ALA A 159 -3.57 17.98 21.72
CA ALA A 159 -2.40 18.74 22.15
C ALA A 159 -2.81 19.99 22.95
N SER A 160 -3.79 20.75 22.45
CA SER A 160 -4.26 21.96 23.13
C SER A 160 -4.91 21.68 24.48
N THR A 161 -5.73 20.63 24.59
CA THR A 161 -6.40 20.27 25.85
C THR A 161 -5.38 19.82 26.92
N ASN A 162 -4.28 19.22 26.51
CA ASN A 162 -3.27 18.65 27.41
C ASN A 162 -2.00 19.52 27.54
N HIS A 163 -2.03 20.78 27.11
CA HIS A 163 -0.90 21.73 27.21
C HIS A 163 0.40 21.27 26.52
N ILE A 164 0.29 20.47 25.45
CA ILE A 164 1.43 19.98 24.66
C ILE A 164 1.77 21.02 23.60
N ARG A 165 3.05 21.39 23.47
CA ARG A 165 3.49 22.47 22.56
C ARG A 165 3.30 22.06 21.10
N GLN A 166 2.76 22.98 20.32
CA GLN A 166 2.44 22.74 18.91
C GLN A 166 3.70 22.67 18.01
N THR A 167 4.82 23.26 18.44
CA THR A 167 6.13 23.19 17.77
C THR A 167 6.71 21.78 17.68
N ASP A 168 6.19 20.86 18.49
CA ASP A 168 6.64 19.47 18.56
C ASP A 168 5.85 18.58 17.58
N LEU A 169 4.89 19.15 16.84
CA LEU A 169 4.06 18.44 15.88
C LEU A 169 4.52 18.73 14.44
N PRO A 170 4.88 17.69 13.66
CA PRO A 170 5.31 17.85 12.27
C PRO A 170 4.23 18.48 11.37
N ALA A 171 4.68 19.22 10.36
CA ALA A 171 3.83 19.81 9.33
C ALA A 171 3.05 18.71 8.58
N GLN A 172 1.77 19.00 8.33
CA GLN A 172 0.85 18.08 7.67
C GLN A 172 1.18 18.03 6.16
N ALA A 173 1.34 16.84 5.59
CA ALA A 173 1.37 16.72 4.13
C ALA A 173 -0.08 16.73 3.60
N THR A 174 -0.24 17.42 2.47
CA THR A 174 -1.51 17.70 1.78
C THR A 174 -1.72 16.81 0.56
N SER A 175 -0.92 15.75 0.41
CA SER A 175 -0.78 15.06 -0.85
C SER A 175 -1.79 13.93 -0.98
N PHE A 176 -2.76 14.15 -1.88
CA PHE A 176 -3.67 13.14 -2.41
C PHE A 176 -3.32 12.96 -3.87
N THR A 177 -3.21 11.70 -4.27
CA THR A 177 -2.50 11.37 -5.51
C THR A 177 -3.47 10.82 -6.53
N THR A 178 -3.70 11.54 -7.62
CA THR A 178 -4.34 10.96 -8.81
C THR A 178 -3.37 9.92 -9.38
N SER A 179 -3.79 8.65 -9.47
CA SER A 179 -2.98 7.56 -10.03
C SER A 179 -3.01 7.60 -11.55
N ALA A 180 -1.86 7.79 -12.17
CA ALA A 180 -1.74 7.79 -13.62
C ALA A 180 -2.02 6.39 -14.20
N LEU A 181 -1.59 5.30 -13.53
CA LEU A 181 -1.83 3.94 -14.01
C LEU A 181 -3.32 3.55 -13.94
N ALA A 182 -4.01 3.93 -12.87
CA ALA A 182 -5.45 3.64 -12.75
C ALA A 182 -6.25 4.33 -13.86
N ASN A 183 -5.89 5.57 -14.17
CA ASN A 183 -6.51 6.32 -15.26
C ASN A 183 -6.08 5.80 -16.63
N TYR A 184 -4.83 5.34 -16.80
CA TYR A 184 -4.36 4.63 -18.01
C TYR A 184 -5.22 3.39 -18.29
N LEU A 185 -5.46 2.55 -17.28
CA LEU A 185 -6.39 1.43 -17.39
C LEU A 185 -7.83 1.90 -17.63
N GLY A 186 -8.26 2.96 -16.96
CA GLY A 186 -9.58 3.56 -17.15
C GLY A 186 -9.84 3.94 -18.60
N VAL A 187 -8.85 4.52 -19.29
CA VAL A 187 -8.94 4.83 -20.73
C VAL A 187 -9.11 3.56 -21.56
N ILE A 188 -8.26 2.55 -21.35
CA ILE A 188 -8.30 1.28 -22.10
C ILE A 188 -9.66 0.59 -21.95
N ILE A 189 -10.13 0.45 -20.71
CA ILE A 189 -11.38 -0.24 -20.40
C ILE A 189 -12.58 0.56 -20.94
N ALA A 190 -12.59 1.89 -20.73
CA ALA A 190 -13.68 2.74 -21.19
C ALA A 190 -13.77 2.79 -22.72
N ALA A 191 -12.63 2.79 -23.43
CA ALA A 191 -12.59 2.71 -24.88
C ALA A 191 -13.24 1.42 -25.39
N HIS A 192 -12.91 0.28 -24.76
CA HIS A 192 -13.50 -1.01 -25.10
C HIS A 192 -15.01 -1.05 -24.85
N LEU A 193 -15.47 -0.49 -23.72
CA LEU A 193 -16.89 -0.44 -23.35
C LEU A 193 -17.69 0.66 -24.09
N GLY A 194 -17.04 1.51 -24.89
CA GLY A 194 -17.69 2.64 -25.55
C GLY A 194 -18.12 3.77 -24.59
N GLU A 195 -17.52 3.86 -23.41
CA GLU A 195 -17.82 4.89 -22.41
C GLU A 195 -17.00 6.17 -22.61
N GLN A 196 -17.37 6.97 -23.62
CA GLN A 196 -16.60 8.15 -24.03
C GLN A 196 -16.32 9.15 -22.89
N SER A 197 -17.31 9.44 -22.04
CA SER A 197 -17.12 10.38 -20.92
C SER A 197 -16.08 9.89 -19.91
N THR A 198 -16.09 8.58 -19.60
CA THR A 198 -15.12 7.97 -18.68
C THR A 198 -13.72 7.95 -19.30
N LEU A 199 -13.64 7.67 -20.61
CA LEU A 199 -12.40 7.73 -21.38
C LEU A 199 -11.78 9.13 -21.32
N ASP A 200 -12.55 10.16 -21.69
CA ASP A 200 -12.05 11.54 -21.72
C ASP A 200 -11.66 12.05 -20.34
N TYR A 201 -12.45 11.72 -19.31
CA TYR A 201 -12.10 12.03 -17.92
C TYR A 201 -10.77 11.39 -17.53
N SER A 202 -10.64 10.07 -17.71
CA SER A 202 -9.46 9.32 -17.30
C SER A 202 -8.22 9.79 -18.04
N PHE A 203 -8.32 10.02 -19.36
CA PHE A 203 -7.22 10.55 -20.16
C PHE A 203 -6.70 11.89 -19.62
N ASN A 204 -7.61 12.83 -19.34
CA ASN A 204 -7.23 14.13 -18.78
C ASN A 204 -6.64 14.00 -17.37
N GLN A 205 -7.08 13.02 -16.57
CA GLN A 205 -6.53 12.75 -15.24
C GLN A 205 -5.08 12.23 -15.28
N ILE A 206 -4.67 11.53 -16.35
CA ILE A 206 -3.26 11.15 -16.54
C ILE A 206 -2.40 12.41 -16.63
N HIS A 207 -2.72 13.33 -17.55
CA HIS A 207 -2.00 14.60 -17.69
C HIS A 207 -2.03 15.42 -16.41
N HIS A 208 -3.20 15.53 -15.77
CA HIS A 208 -3.34 16.23 -14.50
C HIS A 208 -2.40 15.68 -13.43
N ALA A 209 -2.24 14.34 -13.35
CA ALA A 209 -1.34 13.71 -12.40
C ALA A 209 0.12 14.14 -12.63
N PHE A 210 0.62 14.05 -13.87
CA PHE A 210 1.98 14.47 -14.22
C PHE A 210 2.22 15.97 -14.02
N GLU A 211 1.23 16.81 -14.34
CA GLU A 211 1.35 18.27 -14.22
C GLU A 211 1.34 18.75 -12.75
N THR A 212 0.48 18.17 -11.92
CA THR A 212 0.24 18.69 -10.55
C THR A 212 1.03 17.97 -9.47
N GLN A 213 1.47 16.73 -9.72
CA GLN A 213 2.15 15.88 -8.74
C GLN A 213 3.60 15.57 -9.15
N THR A 214 4.35 16.59 -9.56
CA THR A 214 5.73 16.47 -10.07
C THR A 214 6.70 15.73 -9.13
N LYS A 215 6.45 15.71 -7.82
CA LYS A 215 7.24 14.93 -6.85
C LYS A 215 7.02 13.42 -6.96
N LEU A 216 5.82 13.00 -7.37
CA LEU A 216 5.41 11.60 -7.50
C LEU A 216 5.63 11.07 -8.91
N TYR A 217 5.66 11.97 -9.89
CA TYR A 217 5.98 11.69 -11.29
C TYR A 217 7.26 12.43 -11.72
N PRO A 218 8.45 12.09 -11.18
CA PRO A 218 9.72 12.71 -11.54
C PRO A 218 10.28 12.21 -12.89
N PHE A 219 9.43 11.58 -13.72
CA PHE A 219 9.74 10.99 -15.01
C PHE A 219 8.75 11.50 -16.07
N PRO A 220 9.10 11.47 -17.37
CA PRO A 220 8.20 11.95 -18.41
C PRO A 220 6.92 11.11 -18.50
N ILE A 221 5.87 11.72 -19.03
CA ILE A 221 4.65 11.00 -19.41
C ILE A 221 5.01 9.98 -20.53
N PRO A 222 4.58 8.71 -20.42
CA PRO A 222 4.85 7.72 -21.46
C PRO A 222 4.26 8.11 -22.82
N GLU A 223 5.00 7.86 -23.89
CA GLU A 223 4.54 8.08 -25.27
C GLU A 223 3.29 7.24 -25.58
N SER A 224 3.15 6.08 -24.93
CA SER A 224 1.98 5.22 -25.10
C SER A 224 0.67 5.89 -24.66
N VAL A 225 0.71 6.89 -23.78
CA VAL A 225 -0.48 7.65 -23.35
C VAL A 225 -1.13 8.36 -24.54
N GLU A 226 -0.34 9.00 -25.40
CA GLU A 226 -0.85 9.74 -26.56
C GLU A 226 -1.53 8.81 -27.57
N THR A 227 -1.05 7.56 -27.66
CA THR A 227 -1.63 6.55 -28.55
C THR A 227 -2.95 5.97 -28.05
N LEU A 228 -3.30 6.15 -26.76
CA LEU A 228 -4.54 5.60 -26.19
C LEU A 228 -5.82 6.15 -26.80
N LYS A 229 -5.78 7.39 -27.32
CA LYS A 229 -6.92 8.03 -28.00
C LYS A 229 -6.98 7.71 -29.50
N SER A 230 -5.97 7.03 -30.04
CA SER A 230 -6.00 6.64 -31.45
C SER A 230 -7.13 5.64 -31.70
N GLU A 231 -7.76 5.69 -32.87
CA GLU A 231 -8.85 4.76 -33.24
C GLU A 231 -8.36 3.31 -33.46
N ASN A 232 -7.06 3.04 -33.26
CA ASN A 232 -6.46 1.74 -33.54
C ASN A 232 -6.72 0.77 -32.38
N ARG A 233 -7.92 0.15 -32.42
CA ARG A 233 -8.43 -0.80 -31.41
C ARG A 233 -7.63 -2.11 -31.30
N ASP A 234 -6.64 -2.31 -32.16
CA ASP A 234 -5.87 -3.55 -32.27
C ASP A 234 -4.51 -3.51 -31.52
N SER A 235 -4.27 -2.45 -30.73
CA SER A 235 -3.01 -2.30 -29.98
C SER A 235 -2.92 -3.29 -28.81
N VAL A 236 -1.76 -3.92 -28.65
CA VAL A 236 -1.44 -4.72 -27.46
C VAL A 236 -0.91 -3.79 -26.38
N HIS A 237 -1.62 -3.69 -25.26
CA HIS A 237 -1.19 -2.93 -24.11
C HIS A 237 -0.23 -3.76 -23.26
N LEU A 238 0.91 -3.17 -22.92
CA LEU A 238 1.92 -3.80 -22.08
C LEU A 238 1.93 -3.10 -20.73
N ILE A 239 1.89 -3.89 -19.65
CA ILE A 239 2.13 -3.40 -18.29
C ILE A 239 3.19 -4.28 -17.64
N ALA A 240 4.21 -3.64 -17.07
CA ALA A 240 5.23 -4.35 -16.30
C ALA A 240 5.34 -3.77 -14.90
N PHE A 241 5.41 -4.67 -13.92
CA PHE A 241 5.58 -4.34 -12.52
C PHE A 241 6.97 -4.73 -12.05
N THR A 242 7.67 -3.81 -11.38
CA THR A 242 9.06 -4.04 -10.97
C THR A 242 9.36 -3.68 -9.53
N GLY A 243 10.38 -4.34 -8.98
CA GLY A 243 10.97 -4.01 -7.69
C GLY A 243 10.13 -4.45 -6.50
N ARG A 244 10.68 -4.24 -5.30
CA ARG A 244 10.05 -4.57 -4.03
C ARG A 244 9.46 -3.33 -3.39
N PHE A 245 8.26 -3.46 -2.83
CA PHE A 245 7.63 -2.40 -2.07
C PHE A 245 8.52 -1.89 -0.91
N PRO A 246 8.44 -0.60 -0.53
CA PRO A 246 9.07 -0.08 0.67
C PRO A 246 8.69 -0.86 1.93
N VAL A 247 9.62 -0.99 2.87
CA VAL A 247 9.39 -1.69 4.14
C VAL A 247 9.22 -0.70 5.29
N LYS A 248 8.34 -1.00 6.24
CA LYS A 248 8.23 -0.22 7.47
C LYS A 248 9.41 -0.53 8.38
N GLU A 249 10.06 0.52 8.87
CA GLU A 249 11.15 0.44 9.83
C GLU A 249 10.85 1.32 11.04
N GLU A 250 11.28 0.85 12.21
CA GLU A 250 11.18 1.62 13.44
C GLU A 250 12.28 2.68 13.49
N ARG A 251 11.89 3.95 13.64
CA ARG A 251 12.79 5.01 14.07
C ARG A 251 12.59 5.29 15.53
N MET A 252 13.70 5.53 16.21
CA MET A 252 13.73 5.95 17.61
C MET A 252 14.16 7.41 17.68
N ASP A 253 13.50 8.16 18.57
CA ASP A 253 13.91 9.51 18.93
C ASP A 253 13.86 9.69 20.45
N PHE A 254 14.58 10.70 20.95
CA PHE A 254 14.64 11.04 22.36
C PHE A 254 14.05 12.43 22.57
N ILE A 255 12.92 12.49 23.26
CA ILE A 255 12.22 13.74 23.54
C ILE A 255 12.47 14.17 24.98
N SER A 256 12.69 15.47 25.19
CA SER A 256 12.78 16.06 26.52
C SER A 256 11.38 16.42 27.01
N ILE A 257 10.94 15.75 28.07
CA ILE A 257 9.65 16.04 28.72
C ILE A 257 9.82 17.12 29.79
N SER A 258 10.97 17.13 30.46
CA SER A 258 11.40 18.18 31.37
C SER A 258 12.92 18.36 31.28
N PRO A 259 13.50 19.43 31.85
CA PRO A 259 14.95 19.66 31.83
C PRO A 259 15.79 18.49 32.36
N THR A 260 15.19 17.60 33.16
CA THR A 260 15.87 16.45 33.78
C THR A 260 15.32 15.10 33.34
N ASN A 261 14.31 15.08 32.46
CA ASN A 261 13.65 13.85 32.03
C ASN A 261 13.59 13.77 30.51
N VAL A 262 14.30 12.78 29.97
CA VAL A 262 14.33 12.44 28.55
C VAL A 262 13.75 11.05 28.41
N THR A 263 12.82 10.89 27.47
CA THR A 263 12.23 9.59 27.19
C THR A 263 12.37 9.23 25.73
N ARG A 264 12.42 7.93 25.46
CA ARG A 264 12.51 7.40 24.11
C ARG A 264 11.12 7.20 23.55
N ILE A 265 10.92 7.63 22.31
CA ILE A 265 9.75 7.30 21.51
C ILE A 265 10.16 6.48 20.30
N ALA A 266 9.24 5.64 19.81
CA ALA A 266 9.40 4.89 18.58
C ALA A 266 8.24 5.18 17.64
N TYR A 267 8.53 5.31 16.35
CA TYR A 267 7.54 5.57 15.32
C TYR A 267 7.96 4.92 13.99
N PRO A 268 7.01 4.47 13.16
CA PRO A 268 7.35 3.81 11.92
C PRO A 268 7.66 4.82 10.82
N VAL A 269 8.58 4.49 9.94
CA VAL A 269 8.82 5.15 8.65
C VAL A 269 8.79 4.11 7.53
N LEU A 270 8.52 4.52 6.29
CA LEU A 270 8.80 3.68 5.14
C LEU A 270 10.24 3.88 4.70
N ARG A 271 10.94 2.78 4.43
CA ARG A 271 12.24 2.80 3.77
C ARG A 271 12.11 2.20 2.36
N PRO A 272 12.45 2.96 1.30
CA PRO A 272 12.46 2.44 -0.06
C PRO A 272 13.47 1.31 -0.24
N ILE A 273 13.17 0.41 -1.16
CA ILE A 273 14.08 -0.63 -1.64
C ILE A 273 14.41 -0.30 -3.09
N PRO A 274 15.66 0.08 -3.41
CA PRO A 274 16.07 0.32 -4.79
C PRO A 274 15.88 -0.93 -5.65
N SER A 275 15.32 -0.78 -6.83
CA SER A 275 15.28 -1.84 -7.84
C SER A 275 16.59 -1.89 -8.62
N ALA A 276 17.05 -3.10 -8.94
CA ALA A 276 18.18 -3.28 -9.85
C ALA A 276 17.79 -3.02 -11.32
N ILE A 277 16.49 -2.98 -11.62
CA ILE A 277 15.93 -2.77 -12.95
C ILE A 277 15.87 -1.27 -13.23
N THR A 278 16.47 -0.86 -14.35
CA THR A 278 16.44 0.54 -14.80
C THR A 278 15.81 0.71 -16.18
N SER A 279 15.60 -0.38 -16.91
CA SER A 279 14.97 -0.37 -18.23
C SER A 279 14.28 -1.71 -18.49
N ILE A 280 13.20 -1.68 -19.26
CA ILE A 280 12.48 -2.87 -19.71
C ILE A 280 12.39 -2.80 -21.23
N ARG A 281 12.81 -3.87 -21.89
CA ARG A 281 12.81 -3.98 -23.35
C ARG A 281 11.88 -5.11 -23.76
N VAL A 282 11.13 -4.88 -24.84
CA VAL A 282 10.17 -5.84 -25.36
C VAL A 282 10.64 -6.34 -26.72
N ARG A 283 10.62 -7.66 -26.88
CA ARG A 283 10.91 -8.33 -28.15
C ARG A 283 9.68 -9.07 -28.64
N VAL A 284 9.46 -9.03 -29.95
CA VAL A 284 8.44 -9.84 -30.63
C VAL A 284 9.15 -10.69 -31.67
N ASP A 285 8.97 -12.00 -31.60
CA ASP A 285 9.62 -13.00 -32.47
C ASP A 285 11.14 -12.79 -32.60
N GLY A 286 11.76 -12.47 -31.47
CA GLY A 286 13.21 -12.25 -31.35
C GLY A 286 13.71 -10.88 -31.84
N LYS A 287 12.84 -9.96 -32.29
CA LYS A 287 13.21 -8.58 -32.65
C LYS A 287 12.85 -7.61 -31.54
N VAL A 288 13.75 -6.69 -31.20
CA VAL A 288 13.44 -5.60 -30.26
C VAL A 288 12.46 -4.65 -30.92
N ILE A 289 11.30 -4.44 -30.30
CA ILE A 289 10.23 -3.57 -30.84
C ILE A 289 10.18 -2.25 -30.08
N THR A 290 10.14 -2.31 -28.75
CA THR A 290 9.96 -1.11 -27.92
C THR A 290 10.64 -1.27 -26.54
N THR A 291 10.67 -0.18 -25.79
CA THR A 291 11.01 -0.14 -24.37
C THR A 291 9.82 0.38 -23.58
N LEU A 292 9.57 -0.17 -22.40
CA LEU A 292 8.50 0.34 -21.54
C LEU A 292 8.96 1.57 -20.78
N GLU A 293 8.01 2.45 -20.47
CA GLU A 293 8.22 3.72 -19.78
C GLU A 293 7.47 3.73 -18.45
N LYS A 294 8.02 4.39 -17.44
CA LYS A 294 7.37 4.46 -16.13
C LYS A 294 6.09 5.25 -16.21
N ILE A 295 4.99 4.69 -15.70
CA ILE A 295 3.73 5.42 -15.54
C ILE A 295 3.47 5.78 -14.07
N GLU A 296 3.93 4.96 -13.12
CA GLU A 296 3.64 5.15 -11.71
C GLU A 296 4.72 4.54 -10.81
N SER A 297 5.07 5.25 -9.74
CA SER A 297 5.90 4.73 -8.65
C SER A 297 5.03 4.51 -7.42
N PHE A 298 4.68 3.25 -7.16
CA PHE A 298 3.96 2.87 -5.96
C PHE A 298 4.77 3.21 -4.70
N SER A 299 6.09 3.12 -4.79
CA SER A 299 7.01 3.47 -3.70
C SER A 299 6.91 4.94 -3.32
N LEU A 300 7.00 5.86 -4.30
CA LEU A 300 6.90 7.29 -4.05
C LEU A 300 5.53 7.67 -3.48
N VAL A 301 4.45 7.10 -4.03
CA VAL A 301 3.09 7.34 -3.52
C VAL A 301 2.95 6.82 -2.09
N ALA A 302 3.47 5.63 -1.80
CA ALA A 302 3.42 5.06 -0.46
C ALA A 302 4.24 5.87 0.55
N GLU A 303 5.45 6.28 0.19
CA GLU A 303 6.32 7.11 1.03
C GLU A 303 5.67 8.45 1.37
N ASP A 304 5.12 9.13 0.38
CA ASP A 304 4.45 10.42 0.57
C ASP A 304 3.16 10.29 1.40
N ALA A 305 2.31 9.30 1.08
CA ALA A 305 1.10 9.01 1.87
C ALA A 305 1.45 8.63 3.32
N PHE A 306 2.47 7.81 3.51
CA PHE A 306 2.88 7.34 4.83
C PHE A 306 3.61 8.40 5.64
N GLN A 307 4.30 9.37 5.02
CA GLN A 307 4.96 10.46 5.73
C GLN A 307 3.96 11.26 6.59
N SER A 308 2.75 11.50 6.06
CA SER A 308 1.65 12.13 6.79
C SER A 308 1.20 11.31 8.00
N LYS A 309 1.04 10.00 7.83
CA LYS A 309 0.65 9.11 8.92
C LYS A 309 1.75 8.96 9.96
N SER A 310 3.00 8.79 9.53
CA SER A 310 4.19 8.70 10.39
C SER A 310 4.31 9.93 11.28
N SER A 311 4.06 11.13 10.73
CA SER A 311 4.00 12.40 11.45
C SER A 311 2.94 12.40 12.58
N LEU A 312 1.75 11.87 12.31
CA LEU A 312 0.70 11.69 13.32
C LEU A 312 1.08 10.62 14.37
N LEU A 313 1.72 9.52 13.96
CA LEU A 313 2.17 8.46 14.85
C LEU A 313 3.30 8.94 15.79
N TYR A 314 4.21 9.76 15.28
CA TYR A 314 5.22 10.46 16.09
C TYR A 314 4.56 11.34 17.16
N ALA A 315 3.57 12.14 16.76
CA ALA A 315 2.81 12.97 17.69
C ALA A 315 2.12 12.13 18.78
N LYS A 316 1.46 11.03 18.38
CA LYS A 316 0.83 10.08 19.32
C LYS A 316 1.84 9.47 20.28
N ALA A 317 3.00 9.01 19.79
CA ALA A 317 4.05 8.44 20.62
C ALA A 317 4.58 9.47 21.63
N THR A 318 4.81 10.71 21.19
CA THR A 318 5.20 11.84 22.05
C THR A 318 4.17 12.10 23.15
N MET A 319 2.89 12.20 22.76
CA MET A 319 1.78 12.42 23.69
C MET A 319 1.65 11.28 24.71
N ARG A 320 1.78 10.03 24.26
CA ARG A 320 1.73 8.84 25.13
C ARG A 320 2.86 8.85 26.14
N ALA A 321 4.07 9.20 25.69
CA ALA A 321 5.25 9.27 26.53
C ALA A 321 5.13 10.40 27.59
N ILE A 322 4.69 11.60 27.20
CA ILE A 322 4.37 12.69 28.15
C ILE A 322 3.29 12.27 29.15
N SER A 323 2.21 11.66 28.67
CA SER A 323 1.09 11.22 29.50
C SER A 323 1.51 10.16 30.53
N LYS A 324 2.43 9.26 30.15
CA LYS A 324 3.02 8.24 31.02
C LYS A 324 3.86 8.87 32.14
N GLU A 325 4.65 9.89 31.82
CA GLU A 325 5.48 10.61 32.80
C GLU A 325 4.65 11.50 33.75
N LEU A 326 3.65 12.21 33.24
CA LEU A 326 2.82 13.10 34.04
C LEU A 326 1.68 12.38 34.79
N GLY A 327 1.45 11.08 34.52
CA GLY A 327 0.35 10.32 35.11
C GLY A 327 -1.05 10.75 34.65
N ILE A 328 -1.16 11.57 33.60
CA ILE A 328 -2.43 12.20 33.14
C ILE A 328 -3.44 11.15 32.64
N GLY A 329 -2.99 10.04 32.06
CA GLY A 329 -3.87 8.94 31.64
C GLY A 329 -4.65 8.25 32.78
N ILE A 330 -4.29 8.51 34.03
CA ILE A 330 -4.88 7.93 35.24
C ILE A 330 -5.99 8.85 35.81
N TRP A 331 -5.91 10.17 35.65
CA TRP A 331 -6.76 11.10 36.40
C TRP A 331 -8.15 11.28 35.78
N ASP A 332 -8.24 11.49 34.46
CA ASP A 332 -9.53 11.66 33.75
C ASP A 332 -10.30 10.34 33.57
N ALA A 333 -9.61 9.20 33.58
CA ALA A 333 -10.23 7.88 33.44
C ALA A 333 -10.74 7.30 34.78
N ILE A 334 -10.23 7.82 35.90
CA ILE A 334 -10.63 7.44 37.27
C ILE A 334 -11.58 8.48 37.89
N SER A 335 -11.68 9.70 37.32
CA SER A 335 -12.71 10.66 37.70
C SER A 335 -14.08 10.13 37.32
N LYS A 336 -14.68 9.44 38.31
CA LYS A 336 -16.01 8.86 38.36
C LYS A 336 -17.05 9.66 37.59
N ASP A 337 -17.84 8.96 36.79
CA ASP A 337 -19.21 9.40 36.52
C ASP A 337 -19.98 9.53 37.85
N LYS A 338 -20.89 10.50 37.96
CA LYS A 338 -21.56 10.86 39.23
C LYS A 338 -22.31 9.69 39.90
N ASP A 339 -22.55 8.60 39.17
CA ASP A 339 -23.29 7.41 39.61
C ASP A 339 -22.42 6.18 39.94
N GLY A 340 -21.09 6.28 39.93
CA GLY A 340 -20.21 5.22 40.45
C GLY A 340 -20.19 3.89 39.68
N LYS A 341 -20.86 3.80 38.52
CA LYS A 341 -20.75 2.63 37.62
C LYS A 341 -19.53 2.76 36.71
N ARG A 342 -18.75 1.68 36.61
CA ARG A 342 -17.65 1.56 35.64
C ARG A 342 -18.26 1.43 34.24
N SER A 343 -17.95 2.37 33.34
CA SER A 343 -18.34 2.24 31.94
C SER A 343 -17.46 1.19 31.24
N ALA A 344 -17.97 0.52 30.22
CA ALA A 344 -17.19 -0.40 29.39
C ALA A 344 -15.92 0.28 28.80
N PHE A 345 -15.98 1.60 28.61
CA PHE A 345 -14.86 2.43 28.19
C PHE A 345 -13.76 2.53 29.25
N ALA A 346 -14.11 2.64 30.54
CA ALA A 346 -13.15 2.62 31.65
C ALA A 346 -12.48 1.25 31.83
N GLU A 347 -13.18 0.15 31.51
CA GLU A 347 -12.61 -1.20 31.54
C GLU A 347 -11.59 -1.42 30.40
N VAL A 348 -11.90 -0.96 29.18
CA VAL A 348 -10.97 -0.99 28.04
C VAL A 348 -9.73 -0.13 28.32
N LEU A 349 -9.90 1.06 28.89
CA LEU A 349 -8.77 1.93 29.27
C LEU A 349 -7.91 1.30 30.39
N GLY A 350 -8.55 0.70 31.39
CA GLY A 350 -7.86 0.00 32.49
C GLY A 350 -7.16 -1.29 32.06
N PHE A 351 -7.64 -1.95 31.01
CA PHE A 351 -6.93 -3.05 30.34
C PHE A 351 -5.74 -2.53 29.53
N ALA A 352 -5.95 -1.51 28.69
CA ALA A 352 -4.90 -0.89 27.89
C ALA A 352 -3.75 -0.33 28.75
N PHE A 353 -4.04 0.21 29.93
CA PHE A 353 -3.01 0.68 30.87
C PHE A 353 -2.22 -0.48 31.50
N ARG A 354 -2.87 -1.57 31.91
CA ARG A 354 -2.19 -2.76 32.45
C ARG A 354 -1.25 -3.37 31.42
N VAL A 355 -1.71 -3.45 30.17
CA VAL A 355 -0.91 -3.92 29.03
C VAL A 355 0.18 -2.91 28.64
N GLY A 356 -0.11 -1.61 28.66
CA GLY A 356 0.82 -0.53 28.28
C GLY A 356 1.93 -0.23 29.29
N LYS A 357 1.81 -0.70 30.54
CA LYS A 357 2.90 -0.64 31.54
C LYS A 357 3.98 -1.71 31.26
N GLU A 358 3.60 -2.82 30.63
CA GLU A 358 4.47 -3.95 30.28
C GLU A 358 4.95 -3.95 28.81
N LEU A 359 4.20 -3.36 27.88
CA LEU A 359 4.61 -3.25 26.48
C LEU A 359 5.65 -2.14 26.27
N SER A 360 6.74 -2.48 25.57
CA SER A 360 7.70 -1.51 25.04
C SER A 360 7.01 -0.55 24.06
N GLU A 361 7.40 0.72 24.07
CA GLU A 361 7.07 1.69 23.01
C GLU A 361 7.76 1.25 21.71
N SER A 362 7.24 0.23 21.04
CA SER A 362 7.64 -0.14 19.68
C SER A 362 6.61 0.36 18.67
N ALA A 363 7.08 0.70 17.48
CA ALA A 363 6.27 1.09 16.35
C ALA A 363 5.45 -0.10 15.83
N ASP A 364 4.30 0.18 15.23
CA ASP A 364 3.57 -0.81 14.43
C ASP A 364 4.25 -0.94 13.06
N LEU A 365 4.89 -2.09 12.84
CA LEU A 365 5.63 -2.39 11.62
C LEU A 365 4.86 -3.33 10.68
N ARG A 366 3.57 -3.58 10.96
CA ARG A 366 2.74 -4.40 10.10
C ARG A 366 2.56 -3.74 8.74
N SER A 367 2.76 -4.49 7.65
CA SER A 367 2.65 -4.00 6.27
C SER A 367 2.50 -5.17 5.31
N THR A 368 1.86 -4.95 4.17
CA THR A 368 1.93 -5.87 3.01
C THR A 368 3.34 -5.97 2.45
N HIS A 369 3.65 -7.09 1.78
CA HIS A 369 5.03 -7.44 1.36
C HIS A 369 5.20 -7.61 -0.15
N TYR A 370 4.13 -7.94 -0.89
CA TYR A 370 4.22 -8.34 -2.30
C TYR A 370 3.58 -7.34 -3.28
N LEU A 371 3.39 -6.09 -2.85
CA LEU A 371 3.16 -4.99 -3.78
C LEU A 371 4.43 -4.72 -4.62
N PRO A 372 4.31 -4.38 -5.91
CA PRO A 372 5.45 -3.93 -6.71
C PRO A 372 5.85 -2.50 -6.35
N ALA A 373 7.10 -2.13 -6.64
CA ALA A 373 7.62 -0.79 -6.34
C ALA A 373 7.26 0.23 -7.44
N GLU A 374 7.23 -0.21 -8.69
CA GLU A 374 7.03 0.63 -9.88
C GLU A 374 6.14 -0.07 -10.91
N ALA A 375 5.47 0.72 -11.75
CA ALA A 375 4.75 0.28 -12.93
C ALA A 375 5.27 0.96 -14.20
N TRP A 376 5.33 0.19 -15.26
CA TRP A 376 5.77 0.60 -16.58
C TRP A 376 4.72 0.23 -17.61
N VAL A 377 4.58 1.04 -18.65
CA VAL A 377 3.61 0.85 -19.72
C VAL A 377 4.25 0.97 -21.09
N GLY A 378 3.59 0.39 -22.07
CA GLY A 378 3.89 0.54 -23.48
C GLY A 378 2.77 -0.04 -24.34
N THR A 379 2.92 0.10 -25.65
CA THR A 379 1.99 -0.46 -26.64
C THR A 379 2.78 -1.17 -27.73
N LEU A 380 2.19 -2.21 -28.32
CA LEU A 380 2.66 -2.83 -29.56
C LEU A 380 1.54 -2.73 -30.60
N ASP A 381 1.91 -2.37 -31.82
CA ASP A 381 1.03 -2.43 -32.98
C ASP A 381 1.26 -3.78 -33.67
N LEU A 382 0.37 -4.75 -33.40
CA LEU A 382 0.47 -6.12 -33.91
C LEU A 382 -0.84 -6.51 -34.58
N GLU A 383 -0.75 -6.97 -35.83
CA GLU A 383 -1.88 -7.55 -36.55
C GLU A 383 -2.39 -8.81 -35.84
N PRO A 384 -3.69 -9.15 -35.97
CA PRO A 384 -4.25 -10.39 -35.42
C PRO A 384 -3.42 -11.63 -35.80
N GLY A 385 -2.96 -12.37 -34.79
CA GLY A 385 -2.02 -13.49 -34.99
C GLY A 385 -1.39 -13.98 -33.70
N SER A 386 -0.59 -15.04 -33.78
CA SER A 386 0.15 -15.59 -32.65
C SER A 386 1.61 -15.15 -32.68
N TYR A 387 2.11 -14.64 -31.55
CA TYR A 387 3.45 -14.08 -31.42
C TYR A 387 4.16 -14.61 -30.18
N THR A 388 5.49 -14.68 -30.25
CA THR A 388 6.32 -14.85 -29.05
C THR A 388 6.75 -13.48 -28.56
N ILE A 389 6.26 -13.08 -27.38
CA ILE A 389 6.62 -11.79 -26.75
C ILE A 389 7.58 -12.06 -25.60
N GLU A 390 8.71 -11.35 -25.57
CA GLU A 390 9.70 -11.42 -24.50
C GLU A 390 9.82 -10.06 -23.83
N VAL A 391 9.70 -10.04 -22.50
CA VAL A 391 9.93 -8.85 -21.67
C VAL A 391 11.25 -9.04 -20.95
N GLU A 392 12.28 -8.29 -21.37
CA GLU A 392 13.62 -8.30 -20.80
C GLU A 392 13.77 -7.16 -19.78
N TYR A 393 14.15 -7.50 -18.55
CA TYR A 393 14.42 -6.53 -17.48
C TYR A 393 15.93 -6.29 -17.40
N LEU A 394 16.36 -5.04 -17.54
CA LEU A 394 17.78 -4.68 -17.65
C LEU A 394 18.25 -3.77 -16.52
N ASN A 395 19.49 -3.95 -16.11
CA ASN A 395 20.17 -3.04 -15.19
C ASN A 395 20.75 -1.81 -15.90
N ARG A 396 21.40 -0.94 -15.12
CA ARG A 396 21.96 0.34 -15.62
C ARG A 396 23.03 0.19 -16.70
N ILE A 397 23.70 -0.95 -16.78
CA ILE A 397 24.72 -1.24 -17.81
C ILE A 397 24.14 -2.00 -19.01
N GLY A 398 22.82 -2.21 -19.07
CA GLY A 398 22.14 -2.91 -20.16
C GLY A 398 22.26 -4.43 -20.10
N GLN A 399 22.63 -5.01 -18.95
CA GLN A 399 22.62 -6.46 -18.76
C GLN A 399 21.20 -6.93 -18.41
N VAL A 400 20.75 -7.98 -19.08
CA VAL A 400 19.47 -8.65 -18.78
C VAL A 400 19.58 -9.39 -17.44
N LEU A 401 18.73 -9.02 -16.48
CA LEU A 401 18.62 -9.62 -15.16
C LEU A 401 17.55 -10.72 -15.10
N HIS A 402 16.46 -10.52 -15.83
CA HIS A 402 15.30 -11.40 -15.88
C HIS A 402 14.64 -11.29 -17.26
N THR A 403 14.04 -12.38 -17.73
CA THR A 403 13.26 -12.41 -18.97
C THR A 403 11.99 -13.22 -18.72
N GLU A 404 10.84 -12.63 -19.01
CA GLU A 404 9.58 -13.37 -19.12
C GLU A 404 9.23 -13.56 -20.60
N ARG A 405 8.73 -14.74 -20.95
CA ARG A 405 8.37 -15.10 -22.31
C ARG A 405 6.92 -15.56 -22.34
N PHE A 406 6.16 -14.98 -23.26
CA PHE A 406 4.74 -15.18 -23.45
C PHE A 406 4.48 -15.68 -24.87
N MET A 407 3.46 -16.53 -25.02
CA MET A 407 2.92 -16.95 -26.31
C MET A 407 1.51 -16.38 -26.40
N GLU A 408 1.38 -15.24 -27.05
CA GLU A 408 0.12 -14.49 -27.09
C GLU A 408 -0.56 -14.61 -28.45
N THR A 409 -1.88 -14.63 -28.43
CA THR A 409 -2.70 -14.53 -29.65
C THR A 409 -3.51 -13.25 -29.57
N ILE A 410 -3.31 -12.36 -30.54
CA ILE A 410 -3.95 -11.05 -30.57
C ILE A 410 -5.35 -11.20 -31.15
N ASP A 411 -6.36 -10.85 -30.35
CA ASP A 411 -7.78 -10.91 -30.71
C ASP A 411 -8.37 -9.49 -30.76
N PRO A 412 -8.83 -9.02 -31.93
CA PRO A 412 -9.37 -7.66 -32.10
C PRO A 412 -10.70 -7.43 -31.36
N THR A 413 -11.33 -8.49 -30.84
CA THR A 413 -12.59 -8.41 -30.09
C THR A 413 -12.40 -8.25 -28.59
N THR A 414 -11.16 -8.31 -28.10
CA THR A 414 -10.82 -8.26 -26.67
C THR A 414 -9.86 -7.11 -26.36
N ILE A 415 -9.68 -6.83 -25.06
CA ILE A 415 -8.56 -5.98 -24.62
C ILE A 415 -7.30 -6.85 -24.58
N ASN A 416 -6.40 -6.67 -25.55
CA ASN A 416 -5.12 -7.35 -25.58
C ASN A 416 -4.17 -6.71 -24.55
N LEU A 417 -4.18 -7.22 -23.31
CA LEU A 417 -3.32 -6.75 -22.23
C LEU A 417 -2.32 -7.84 -21.83
N LEU A 418 -1.03 -7.55 -21.95
CA LEU A 418 0.05 -8.39 -21.42
C LEU A 418 0.59 -7.75 -20.13
N GLU A 419 0.57 -8.54 -19.05
CA GLU A 419 1.18 -8.19 -17.78
C GLU A 419 2.46 -8.98 -17.55
N SER A 420 3.48 -8.31 -17.04
CA SER A 420 4.77 -8.92 -16.68
C SER A 420 5.23 -8.42 -15.32
N TYR A 421 6.01 -9.22 -14.61
CA TYR A 421 6.47 -8.94 -13.24
C TYR A 421 7.93 -9.33 -13.03
N SER A 422 8.69 -8.45 -12.37
CA SER A 422 10.00 -8.82 -11.84
C SER A 422 10.26 -8.18 -10.46
N PRO A 423 10.54 -8.98 -9.42
CA PRO A 423 10.77 -8.46 -8.06
C PRO A 423 12.18 -7.87 -7.83
N LEU A 424 13.02 -7.76 -8.88
CA LEU A 424 14.45 -7.45 -8.77
C LEU A 424 14.79 -5.96 -8.64
#